data_AF-A0A2U8GML7-F1
#
_entry.id   AF-A0A2U8GML7-F1
#
_cell.length_a   1.000
_cell.length_b   1.000
_cell.length_c   1.000
_cell.angle_alpha   90.00
_cell.angle_beta   90.00
_cell.angle_gamma   90.00
#
_symmetry.space_group_name_H-M   'P 1'
#
loop_
_entity.id
_entity.type
_entity.pdbx_description
1 polymer ?
#
loop_
_entity_poly.entity_id
_entity_poly.type
_entity_poly.pdbx_seq_one_letter_code
_entity_poly.pdbx_strand_id
1 'polypeptide(L)'
;MPPWPCSKDFEALAQDHDLWNQTLDGLAVLGAPALLRVFPLQRQATPWSEFAVVADSFHTKPLRQFLQLNGRYQVLALSLQQMQLFEGERHVLDAVTLAPGAPQPMNAAPRAGKDWRYE
;
A
#
# COMPACT_ATOMS: atom_id res chain seq x y z
N MET A 1 30.11 -21.54 18.48
CA MET A 1 29.06 -21.87 17.48
C MET A 1 29.62 -21.54 16.11
N PRO A 2 29.43 -22.40 15.10
CA PRO A 2 29.73 -22.01 13.71
C PRO A 2 28.87 -20.79 13.33
N PRO A 3 29.37 -19.89 12.46
CA PRO A 3 28.56 -18.77 11.96
C PRO A 3 27.32 -19.32 11.27
N TRP A 4 26.18 -18.69 11.50
CA TRP A 4 24.93 -19.07 10.86
C TRP A 4 25.12 -18.96 9.34
N PRO A 5 24.71 -19.94 8.53
CA PRO A 5 25.02 -19.99 7.10
C PRO A 5 24.59 -18.76 6.28
N CYS A 6 23.69 -17.92 6.81
CA CYS A 6 23.22 -16.68 6.18
C CYS A 6 23.74 -15.38 6.83
N SER A 7 24.63 -15.42 7.83
CA SER A 7 25.02 -14.22 8.60
C SER A 7 25.66 -13.13 7.73
N LYS A 8 26.55 -13.52 6.81
CA LYS A 8 27.24 -12.60 5.89
C LYS A 8 26.28 -11.79 5.02
N ASP A 9 25.16 -12.38 4.62
CA ASP A 9 24.21 -11.74 3.71
C ASP A 9 23.37 -10.71 4.47
N PHE A 10 23.04 -10.99 5.74
CA PHE A 10 22.42 -10.01 6.64
C PHE A 10 23.37 -8.87 7.02
N GLU A 11 24.65 -9.16 7.24
CA GLU A 11 25.67 -8.14 7.50
C GLU A 11 25.84 -7.21 6.30
N ALA A 12 25.91 -7.77 5.08
CA ALA A 12 25.95 -6.99 3.85
C ALA A 12 24.70 -6.11 3.68
N LEU A 13 23.50 -6.65 3.94
CA LEU A 13 22.25 -5.91 3.90
C LEU A 13 22.20 -4.77 4.94
N ALA A 14 22.75 -4.99 6.14
CA ALA A 14 22.82 -3.97 7.19
C ALA A 14 23.73 -2.79 6.79
N GLN A 15 24.71 -3.01 5.91
CA GLN A 15 25.63 -1.99 5.41
C GLN A 15 25.17 -1.32 4.10
N ASP A 16 24.06 -1.78 3.50
CA ASP A 16 23.54 -1.22 2.24
C ASP A 16 22.77 0.09 2.50
N HIS A 17 23.52 1.20 2.55
CA HIS A 17 22.96 2.53 2.79
C HIS A 17 21.97 2.99 1.71
N ASP A 18 22.14 2.57 0.46
CA ASP A 18 21.25 2.97 -0.63
C ASP A 18 19.87 2.36 -0.45
N LEU A 19 19.82 1.10 0.01
CA LEU A 19 18.57 0.43 0.36
C LEU A 19 17.85 1.13 1.52
N TRP A 20 18.55 1.41 2.63
CA TRP A 20 17.96 2.05 3.80
C TRP A 20 17.49 3.49 3.54
N ASN A 21 18.12 4.20 2.61
CA ASN A 21 17.70 5.54 2.19
C ASN A 21 16.48 5.54 1.25
N GLN A 22 16.16 4.41 0.61
CA GLN A 22 15.06 4.29 -0.36
C GLN A 22 13.83 3.55 0.18
N THR A 23 13.92 2.92 1.35
CA THR A 23 12.78 2.25 1.98
C THR A 23 11.72 3.24 2.45
N LEU A 24 10.47 3.03 2.02
CA LEU A 24 9.36 3.97 2.25
C LEU A 24 8.97 4.10 3.73
N ASP A 25 8.46 3.03 4.33
CA ASP A 25 7.96 3.05 5.72
C ASP A 25 8.23 1.73 6.48
N GLY A 26 8.78 0.71 5.82
CA GLY A 26 9.14 -0.55 6.46
C GLY A 26 9.86 -1.51 5.51
N LEU A 27 10.43 -2.57 6.07
CA LEU A 27 11.22 -3.57 5.35
C LEU A 27 10.88 -4.98 5.83
N ALA A 28 10.64 -5.90 4.91
CA ALA A 28 10.56 -7.33 5.20
C ALA A 28 11.74 -8.06 4.58
N VAL A 29 12.47 -8.81 5.40
CA VAL A 29 13.63 -9.59 4.97
C VAL A 29 13.38 -11.07 5.25
N LEU A 30 13.54 -11.91 4.24
CA LEU A 30 13.49 -13.36 4.34
C LEU A 30 14.88 -13.92 4.04
N GLY A 31 15.47 -14.63 5.01
CA GLY A 31 16.82 -15.20 4.89
C GLY A 31 16.88 -16.70 5.17
N ALA A 32 17.56 -17.43 4.31
CA ALA A 32 17.90 -18.86 4.44
C ALA A 32 19.28 -19.11 3.79
N PRO A 33 19.93 -20.28 4.00
CA PRO A 33 21.31 -20.52 3.55
C PRO A 33 21.63 -20.23 2.07
N ALA A 34 20.61 -20.23 1.20
CA ALA A 34 20.75 -19.96 -0.24
C ALA A 34 19.75 -18.90 -0.75
N LEU A 35 19.14 -18.13 0.17
CA LEU A 35 18.11 -17.16 -0.19
C LEU A 35 18.19 -15.95 0.73
N LEU A 36 18.33 -14.77 0.13
CA LEU A 36 17.96 -13.50 0.74
C LEU A 36 16.94 -12.82 -0.17
N ARG A 37 15.81 -12.40 0.40
CA ARG A 37 14.79 -11.61 -0.30
C ARG A 37 14.40 -10.44 0.57
N VAL A 38 14.37 -9.27 -0.03
CA VAL A 38 14.06 -8.02 0.63
C VAL A 38 12.86 -7.40 -0.08
N PHE A 39 11.84 -7.05 0.69
CA PHE A 39 10.60 -6.45 0.19
C PHE A 39 10.39 -5.10 0.89
N PRO A 40 10.39 -3.98 0.15
CA PRO A 40 10.00 -2.70 0.71
C PRO A 40 8.50 -2.73 1.02
N LEU A 41 8.14 -2.27 2.22
CA LEU A 41 6.74 -2.19 2.66
C LEU A 41 6.27 -0.73 2.51
N GLN A 42 5.10 -0.55 1.89
CA GLN A 42 4.47 0.76 1.74
C GLN A 42 3.71 1.14 3.01
N ARG A 43 3.53 2.45 3.23
CA ARG A 43 2.81 3.02 4.37
C ARG A 43 1.48 2.32 4.63
N GLN A 44 1.29 1.85 5.85
CA GLN A 44 -0.01 1.46 6.38
C GLN A 44 -0.51 2.55 7.32
N ALA A 45 -1.84 2.65 7.48
CA ALA A 45 -2.45 3.54 8.48
C ALA A 45 -2.11 3.13 9.93
N THR A 46 -1.62 1.90 10.14
CA THR A 46 -1.15 1.37 11.42
C THR A 46 0.35 1.04 11.29
N PRO A 47 1.21 1.49 12.22
CA PRO A 47 2.64 1.17 12.17
C PRO A 47 2.88 -0.32 12.37
N TRP A 48 3.87 -0.85 11.66
CA TRP A 48 4.35 -2.22 11.85
C TRP A 48 5.01 -2.35 13.22
N SER A 49 4.65 -3.37 13.99
CA SER A 49 5.48 -3.78 15.14
C SER A 49 6.71 -4.50 14.62
N GLU A 50 7.90 -4.05 15.05
CA GLU A 50 9.16 -4.74 14.74
C GLU A 50 9.07 -6.22 15.16
N PHE A 51 9.30 -7.12 14.21
CA PHE A 51 9.12 -8.54 14.42
C PHE A 51 10.15 -9.34 13.64
N ALA A 52 10.84 -10.26 14.32
CA ALA A 52 11.79 -11.20 13.73
C ALA A 52 11.53 -12.61 14.29
N VAL A 53 11.60 -13.61 13.43
CA VAL A 53 11.40 -15.02 13.81
C VAL A 53 12.32 -15.92 13.01
N VAL A 54 12.90 -16.92 13.67
CA VAL A 54 13.68 -17.99 13.06
C VAL A 54 12.87 -19.28 13.15
N ALA A 55 12.61 -19.91 12.02
CA ALA A 55 11.82 -21.13 11.92
C ALA A 55 12.21 -21.93 10.67
N ASP A 56 11.74 -23.18 10.58
CA ASP A 56 11.96 -24.06 9.42
C ASP A 56 11.23 -23.57 8.14
N SER A 57 10.36 -22.56 8.27
CA SER A 57 9.62 -21.96 7.16
C SER A 57 9.46 -20.45 7.35
N PHE A 58 9.34 -19.72 6.24
CA PHE A 58 9.17 -18.27 6.28
C PHE A 58 7.81 -17.86 6.86
N HIS A 59 7.84 -16.95 7.83
CA HIS A 59 6.64 -16.40 8.43
C HIS A 59 6.00 -15.34 7.54
N THR A 60 5.25 -15.79 6.52
CA THR A 60 4.63 -14.91 5.52
C THR A 60 3.23 -14.42 5.91
N LYS A 61 2.66 -14.91 7.02
CA LYS A 61 1.33 -14.51 7.50
C LYS A 61 1.18 -12.99 7.70
N PRO A 62 2.16 -12.26 8.28
CA PRO A 62 2.08 -10.81 8.42
C PRO A 62 2.07 -10.08 7.07
N LEU A 63 2.82 -10.58 6.08
CA LEU A 63 2.86 -10.01 4.73
C LEU A 63 1.54 -10.21 3.98
N ARG A 64 0.85 -11.34 4.21
CA ARG A 64 -0.45 -11.60 3.59
C ARG A 64 -1.50 -10.57 4.01
N GLN A 65 -1.53 -10.19 5.29
CA GLN A 65 -2.44 -9.14 5.76
C GLN A 65 -2.15 -7.82 5.07
N PHE A 66 -0.88 -7.48 4.86
CA PHE A 66 -0.49 -6.29 4.08
C PHE A 66 -0.92 -6.36 2.62
N LEU A 67 -0.71 -7.48 1.93
CA LEU A 67 -1.16 -7.65 0.54
C LEU A 67 -2.69 -7.65 0.41
N GLN A 68 -3.39 -7.96 1.49
CA GLN A 68 -4.86 -7.94 1.56
C GLN A 68 -5.42 -6.64 2.14
N LEU A 69 -4.57 -5.68 2.52
CA LEU A 69 -5.07 -4.38 2.90
C LEU A 69 -5.79 -3.78 1.71
N ASN A 70 -7.08 -3.51 1.91
CA ASN A 70 -7.90 -2.77 0.99
C ASN A 70 -7.29 -1.37 0.89
N GLY A 71 -6.43 -1.18 -0.10
CA GLY A 71 -5.94 0.14 -0.46
C GLY A 71 -7.15 0.95 -0.87
N ARG A 72 -7.63 1.79 0.05
CA ARG A 72 -8.62 2.80 -0.28
C ARG A 72 -7.97 3.73 -1.29
N TYR A 73 -8.57 3.82 -2.46
CA TYR A 73 -8.15 4.74 -3.50
C TYR A 73 -9.26 5.76 -3.73
N GLN A 74 -8.89 6.90 -4.28
CA GLN A 74 -9.86 7.92 -4.68
C GLN A 74 -9.76 8.13 -6.20
N VAL A 75 -10.91 8.20 -6.86
CA VAL A 75 -11.02 8.51 -8.28
C VAL A 75 -11.76 9.82 -8.43
N LEU A 76 -11.11 10.81 -9.03
CA LEU A 76 -11.75 12.07 -9.40
C LEU A 76 -12.14 12.02 -10.89
N ALA A 77 -13.42 11.86 -11.17
CA ALA A 77 -13.95 11.93 -12.53
C ALA A 77 -14.23 13.39 -12.89
N LEU A 78 -13.61 13.86 -13.97
CA LEU A 78 -13.68 15.25 -14.44
C LEU A 78 -14.21 15.33 -15.88
N SER A 79 -15.14 16.24 -16.09
CA SER A 79 -15.55 16.73 -17.41
C SER A 79 -15.79 18.23 -17.35
N LEU A 80 -16.01 18.86 -18.52
CA LEU A 80 -16.32 20.29 -18.56
C LEU A 80 -17.60 20.62 -17.79
N GLN A 81 -18.56 19.71 -17.73
CA GLN A 81 -19.87 19.92 -17.10
C GLN A 81 -20.00 19.26 -15.72
N GLN A 82 -19.13 18.31 -15.36
CA GLN A 82 -19.32 17.45 -14.18
C GLN A 82 -18.00 17.17 -13.46
N MET A 83 -18.07 17.11 -12.13
CA MET A 83 -16.98 16.68 -11.26
C MET A 83 -17.55 15.79 -10.16
N GLN A 84 -17.00 14.59 -9.98
CA GLN A 84 -17.43 13.65 -8.94
C GLN A 84 -16.20 12.93 -8.38
N LEU A 85 -16.10 12.90 -7.04
CA LEU A 85 -15.11 12.10 -6.34
C LEU A 85 -15.73 10.76 -5.95
N PHE A 86 -14.96 9.70 -6.10
CA PHE A 86 -15.31 8.36 -5.65
C PHE A 86 -14.22 7.86 -4.70
N GLU A 87 -14.63 7.13 -3.66
CA GLU A 87 -13.73 6.36 -2.80
C GLU A 87 -13.97 4.89 -3.09
N GLY A 88 -12.89 4.17 -3.40
CA GLY A 88 -12.95 2.78 -3.79
C GLY A 88 -12.05 1.91 -2.94
N GLU A 89 -12.46 0.67 -2.77
CA GLU A 89 -11.62 -0.44 -2.32
C GLU A 89 -11.63 -1.50 -3.44
N ARG A 90 -10.95 -2.63 -3.21
CA ARG A 90 -10.80 -3.68 -4.24
C ARG A 90 -12.12 -4.21 -4.85
N HIS A 91 -13.24 -4.03 -4.14
CA HIS A 91 -14.54 -4.60 -4.50
C HIS A 91 -15.69 -3.59 -4.58
N VAL A 92 -15.46 -2.33 -4.19
CA VAL A 92 -16.51 -1.31 -4.07
C VAL A 92 -15.97 0.03 -4.57
N LEU A 93 -16.83 0.83 -5.18
CA LEU A 93 -16.53 2.20 -5.58
C LEU A 93 -17.76 3.06 -5.29
N ASP A 94 -17.68 3.89 -4.26
CA ASP A 94 -18.79 4.71 -3.79
C ASP A 94 -18.56 6.19 -4.09
N ALA A 95 -19.61 6.89 -4.50
CA ALA A 95 -19.55 8.33 -4.73
C ALA A 95 -19.45 9.09 -3.39
N VAL A 96 -18.49 10.01 -3.29
CA VAL A 96 -18.29 10.86 -2.11
C VAL A 96 -18.74 12.29 -2.41
N THR A 97 -19.45 12.89 -1.46
CA THR A 97 -19.82 14.30 -1.55
C THR A 97 -18.59 15.17 -1.36
N LEU A 98 -18.33 16.03 -2.33
CA LEU A 98 -17.24 17.01 -2.28
C LEU A 98 -17.47 18.04 -1.17
N ALA A 99 -16.38 18.48 -0.54
CA ALA A 99 -16.44 19.48 0.52
C ALA A 99 -17.06 20.81 0.02
N PRO A 100 -17.76 21.56 0.89
CA PRO A 100 -18.25 22.89 0.54
C PRO A 100 -17.05 23.83 0.31
N GLY A 101 -16.72 24.08 -0.95
CA GLY A 101 -15.51 24.81 -1.36
C GLY A 101 -14.66 24.10 -2.42
N ALA A 102 -15.01 22.86 -2.78
CA ALA A 102 -14.40 22.20 -3.91
C ALA A 102 -14.67 22.97 -5.23
N PRO A 103 -13.71 22.98 -6.17
CA PRO A 103 -13.88 23.65 -7.46
C PRO A 103 -15.09 23.09 -8.20
N GLN A 104 -15.85 23.98 -8.86
CA GLN A 104 -16.98 23.57 -9.69
C GLN A 104 -16.50 23.25 -11.11
N PRO A 105 -17.14 22.32 -11.82
CA PRO A 105 -16.85 22.12 -13.23
C PRO A 105 -17.21 23.37 -14.01
N MET A 106 -16.46 23.62 -15.09
CA MET A 106 -16.47 24.90 -15.81
C MET A 106 -17.86 25.29 -16.34
N ASN A 107 -18.67 24.30 -16.75
CA ASN A 107 -20.02 24.46 -17.29
C ASN A 107 -21.06 23.73 -16.43
N ALA A 108 -20.98 23.84 -15.10
CA ALA A 108 -21.91 23.18 -14.18
C ALA A 108 -23.38 23.57 -14.46
N ALA A 109 -24.22 22.60 -14.81
CA ALA A 109 -25.68 22.75 -14.81
C ALA A 109 -26.27 22.29 -13.45
N PRO A 110 -27.39 22.86 -12.97
CA PRO A 110 -28.02 22.41 -11.73
C PRO A 110 -28.41 20.93 -11.80
N ARG A 111 -27.97 20.12 -10.81
CA ARG A 111 -28.14 18.64 -10.79
C ARG A 111 -29.62 18.24 -10.83
N ALA A 112 -30.01 17.50 -11.85
CA ALA A 112 -31.13 16.55 -11.78
C ALA A 112 -30.56 15.18 -11.39
N GLY A 113 -31.06 14.59 -10.31
CA GLY A 113 -30.58 13.29 -9.81
C GLY A 113 -30.71 12.20 -10.87
N LYS A 114 -29.58 11.58 -11.22
CA LYS A 114 -29.56 10.32 -11.97
C LYS A 114 -28.79 9.28 -11.18
N ASP A 115 -29.43 8.14 -11.02
CA ASP A 115 -28.95 6.92 -10.38
C ASP A 115 -28.07 6.17 -11.38
N TRP A 116 -26.81 5.91 -11.03
CA TRP A 116 -25.77 5.37 -11.93
C TRP A 116 -25.57 3.87 -11.71
N ARG A 117 -26.66 3.09 -11.75
CA ARG A 117 -26.55 1.63 -11.87
C ARG A 117 -26.16 1.29 -13.31
N TYR A 118 -24.95 0.76 -13.46
CA TYR A 118 -24.43 0.22 -14.71
C TYR A 118 -25.39 -0.84 -15.27
N GLU A 119 -25.88 -0.65 -16.50
CA GLU A 119 -26.24 -1.74 -17.42
C GLU A 119 -25.03 -2.08 -18.29
#